data_AF-A0A117LZR9-F1
#
_entry.id   AF-A0A117LZR9-F1
#
_cell.length_a   1.000
_cell.length_b   1.000
_cell.length_c   1.000
_cell.angle_alpha   90.00
_cell.angle_beta   90.00
_cell.angle_gamma   90.00
#
_symmetry.space_group_name_H-M   'P 1'
#
loop_
_entity.id
_entity.type
_entity.pdbx_description
1 polymer ?
#
loop_
_entity_poly.entity_id
_entity_poly.type
_entity_poly.pdbx_seq_one_letter_code
_entity_poly.pdbx_strand_id
1 'polypeptide(L)'
;MNSKTALITIWIGIFTILFPVFSTLAEELDSTNYKILDVTTQGGGTAESDNFSTLMTVNDAVVDPSLYSTNYKLYGDPADAFRPAVPTVSCFETDTNGYSNCTTGPTELTEGGMVALCGNGGCYDRARFEIGDAPYQYDTSQSGLVSYWPMDETTGSTITDVSSSNDGTATGTTIVDGKYRNARSFNGSSDYINVGNDPSLRLDSNSYTILSWIKHSSTNQSGVILSKRNWVSGSYRFRYDYTDGPRIRWHALYGGATQTVDYNVELTPDTWNQIGVIVENADSTTVNVSIILNGEIKITTQAAGPISGNDEVVDIGSLAGTSQQFAGLIDELLVFNRSLNTTEISNLYNNSRPTTNPSDTLYAVEISTDNFVSDIRYIDGSTNEPKSDLTLNDFRTKTAWETDTFNILGLQGSTEYDLRIIALHGDFTQTEEGPPASATTGQASCSFDIDIADESGTTAETDPPFNITFTGDNALLAGAGTVVADNLVWMDAETNGPGGFAIVQRGQNGGLYSPTLSAQINSVTGDLDALSEGFGLQ
;
A
#
# COMPACT_ATOMS: atom_id res chain seq x y z
N MET A 1 -9.37 -58.74 79.75
CA MET A 1 -8.72 -60.02 79.38
C MET A 1 -8.91 -60.16 77.88
N ASN A 2 -7.86 -59.89 77.08
CA ASN A 2 -6.92 -60.86 76.47
C ASN A 2 -7.61 -61.69 75.36
N SER A 3 -7.08 -61.82 74.13
CA SER A 3 -5.75 -61.51 73.53
C SER A 3 -5.91 -60.88 72.11
N LYS A 4 -4.99 -60.12 71.48
CA LYS A 4 -3.55 -60.32 71.15
C LYS A 4 -3.30 -61.61 70.33
N THR A 5 -2.54 -61.68 69.21
CA THR A 5 -1.83 -60.72 68.31
C THR A 5 -1.62 -61.45 66.95
N ALA A 6 -1.35 -60.80 65.80
CA ALA A 6 0.02 -60.64 65.26
C ALA A 6 0.07 -59.77 63.98
N LEU A 7 1.13 -58.97 63.82
CA LEU A 7 1.57 -58.30 62.57
C LEU A 7 2.62 -59.17 61.84
N ILE A 8 2.84 -58.91 60.53
CA ILE A 8 4.12 -58.92 59.74
C ILE A 8 3.72 -58.79 58.23
N THR A 9 4.17 -57.88 57.33
CA THR A 9 5.52 -57.37 56.92
C THR A 9 6.10 -58.19 55.74
N ILE A 10 6.43 -57.66 54.52
CA ILE A 10 6.45 -56.26 53.99
C ILE A 10 6.56 -56.18 52.41
N TRP A 11 6.04 -55.10 51.78
CA TRP A 11 6.41 -54.43 50.48
C TRP A 11 6.20 -55.00 49.04
N ILE A 12 5.66 -54.11 48.17
CA ILE A 12 6.00 -53.70 46.77
C ILE A 12 6.48 -54.72 45.70
N GLY A 13 5.81 -54.73 44.53
CA GLY A 13 6.45 -55.13 43.25
C GLY A 13 5.55 -55.53 42.07
N ILE A 14 5.23 -54.59 41.18
CA ILE A 14 5.04 -54.68 39.69
C ILE A 14 4.61 -56.04 39.07
N PHE A 15 3.42 -56.11 38.45
CA PHE A 15 3.30 -56.33 36.97
C PHE A 15 1.89 -56.05 36.41
N THR A 16 1.87 -55.52 35.19
CA THR A 16 0.75 -55.26 34.27
C THR A 16 0.19 -56.55 33.63
N ILE A 17 -0.77 -56.43 32.67
CA ILE A 17 -1.48 -57.49 31.87
C ILE A 17 -2.89 -57.77 32.44
N LEU A 18 -4.04 -57.71 31.73
CA LEU A 18 -4.35 -57.41 30.31
C LEU A 18 -5.80 -56.85 30.23
N PHE A 19 -6.00 -55.70 29.58
CA PHE A 19 -7.25 -55.39 28.86
C PHE A 19 -6.84 -54.84 27.48
N PRO A 20 -7.41 -55.32 26.38
CA PRO A 20 -7.08 -54.79 25.06
C PRO A 20 -7.61 -53.35 24.95
N VAL A 21 -6.69 -52.40 24.84
CA VAL A 21 -7.01 -51.08 24.31
C VAL A 21 -7.35 -51.29 22.85
N PHE A 22 -8.64 -51.25 22.50
CA PHE A 22 -9.04 -51.08 21.11
C PHE A 22 -8.71 -49.65 20.72
N SER A 23 -7.49 -49.45 20.21
CA SER A 23 -7.20 -48.33 19.33
C SER A 23 -8.13 -48.45 18.13
N THR A 24 -9.16 -47.61 18.07
CA THR A 24 -9.90 -47.35 16.83
C THR A 24 -8.91 -46.70 15.87
N LEU A 25 -8.28 -47.53 15.04
CA LEU A 25 -7.61 -47.08 13.83
C LEU A 25 -8.66 -46.40 12.95
N ALA A 26 -8.29 -45.27 12.35
CA ALA A 26 -9.11 -44.61 11.36
C ALA A 26 -9.07 -45.39 10.03
N GLU A 27 -9.79 -46.51 9.99
CA GLU A 27 -10.25 -47.13 8.75
C GLU A 27 -11.72 -46.73 8.51
N GLU A 28 -12.09 -46.60 7.22
CA GLU A 28 -13.38 -46.12 6.71
C GLU A 28 -13.62 -44.60 6.77
N LEU A 29 -12.67 -43.85 6.20
CA LEU A 29 -12.88 -42.49 5.66
C LEU A 29 -13.38 -42.50 4.19
N ASP A 30 -13.81 -43.66 3.67
CA ASP A 30 -14.29 -43.85 2.31
C ASP A 30 -15.81 -44.12 2.27
N SER A 31 -16.61 -43.07 2.01
CA SER A 31 -18.03 -43.22 1.66
C SER A 31 -18.38 -42.32 0.48
N THR A 32 -18.78 -42.94 -0.62
CA THR A 32 -18.95 -42.27 -1.92
C THR A 32 -20.32 -41.58 -2.11
N ASN A 33 -21.13 -41.40 -1.05
CA ASN A 33 -22.55 -41.01 -1.25
C ASN A 33 -23.13 -39.85 -0.40
N TYR A 34 -22.80 -39.63 0.88
CA TYR A 34 -23.41 -38.57 1.75
C TYR A 34 -22.55 -38.27 2.99
N LYS A 35 -22.64 -37.14 3.74
CA LYS A 35 -23.09 -35.74 3.55
C LYS A 35 -22.76 -34.96 4.86
N ILE A 36 -22.39 -33.67 4.80
CA ILE A 36 -22.30 -32.78 5.99
C ILE A 36 -23.68 -32.63 6.68
N LEU A 37 -23.71 -32.58 8.02
CA LEU A 37 -24.93 -32.68 8.83
C LEU A 37 -25.47 -31.39 9.45
N ASP A 38 -24.64 -30.38 9.79
CA ASP A 38 -24.95 -28.92 9.88
C ASP A 38 -23.63 -28.15 10.22
N VAL A 39 -23.48 -26.81 10.24
CA VAL A 39 -24.45 -25.69 10.25
C VAL A 39 -24.34 -24.77 9.02
N THR A 40 -25.48 -24.27 8.55
CA THR A 40 -25.57 -23.01 7.79
C THR A 40 -26.53 -22.02 8.45
N THR A 41 -26.16 -20.73 8.46
CA THR A 41 -27.09 -19.63 8.74
C THR A 41 -27.11 -18.66 7.55
N GLN A 42 -28.26 -18.55 6.86
CA GLN A 42 -28.54 -17.39 6.03
C GLN A 42 -28.97 -16.23 6.94
N GLY A 43 -28.04 -15.30 7.18
CA GLY A 43 -28.21 -14.22 8.15
C GLY A 43 -27.48 -14.54 9.46
N GLY A 44 -26.59 -13.64 9.88
CA GLY A 44 -25.57 -13.91 10.88
C GLY A 44 -26.09 -14.42 12.23
N GLY A 45 -25.48 -15.50 12.70
CA GLY A 45 -25.66 -16.08 14.03
C GLY A 45 -24.70 -17.26 14.21
N THR A 46 -24.13 -17.40 15.42
CA THR A 46 -23.26 -18.52 15.80
C THR A 46 -24.08 -19.72 16.25
N ALA A 47 -23.59 -20.93 15.98
CA ALA A 47 -24.12 -22.18 16.50
C ALA A 47 -22.97 -23.16 16.75
N GLU A 48 -23.02 -23.87 17.87
CA GLU A 48 -22.07 -24.93 18.23
C GLU A 48 -22.67 -26.30 17.88
N SER A 49 -21.80 -27.26 17.53
CA SER A 49 -22.16 -28.65 17.27
C SER A 49 -21.61 -29.54 18.38
N ASP A 50 -22.48 -30.30 19.05
CA ASP A 50 -22.10 -31.27 20.10
C ASP A 50 -21.09 -32.33 19.62
N ASN A 51 -20.97 -32.52 18.31
CA ASN A 51 -20.24 -33.63 17.68
C ASN A 51 -18.91 -33.22 17.03
N PHE A 52 -18.66 -31.93 16.85
CA PHE A 52 -17.46 -31.40 16.19
C PHE A 52 -16.96 -30.15 16.92
N SER A 53 -16.08 -30.35 17.90
CA SER A 53 -15.24 -29.26 18.40
C SER A 53 -14.05 -29.07 17.45
N THR A 54 -14.13 -28.10 16.53
CA THR A 54 -12.93 -27.58 15.86
C THR A 54 -12.06 -26.90 16.91
N LEU A 55 -11.09 -27.65 17.44
CA LEU A 55 -10.14 -27.12 18.40
C LEU A 55 -9.19 -26.17 17.65
N MET A 56 -9.56 -24.89 17.59
CA MET A 56 -8.66 -23.82 17.15
C MET A 56 -7.54 -23.67 18.18
N THR A 57 -6.55 -24.55 18.07
CA THR A 57 -5.27 -24.34 18.73
C THR A 57 -4.61 -23.18 18.00
N VAL A 58 -4.53 -22.02 18.65
CA VAL A 58 -3.74 -20.90 18.14
C VAL A 58 -2.34 -21.40 17.82
N ASN A 59 -1.84 -21.07 16.62
CA ASN A 59 -0.52 -21.45 16.10
C ASN A 59 -0.36 -22.89 15.56
N ASP A 60 -1.43 -23.55 15.12
CA ASP A 60 -1.32 -24.77 14.31
C ASP A 60 -2.24 -24.71 13.07
N ALA A 61 -1.68 -24.91 11.87
CA ALA A 61 -2.47 -25.03 10.66
C ALA A 61 -3.20 -26.38 10.69
N VAL A 62 -4.54 -26.38 10.72
CA VAL A 62 -5.34 -27.61 10.77
C VAL A 62 -5.34 -28.30 9.41
N VAL A 63 -4.20 -28.92 9.06
CA VAL A 63 -4.05 -29.80 7.89
C VAL A 63 -4.64 -31.18 8.23
N ASP A 64 -5.93 -31.21 8.56
CA ASP A 64 -6.69 -32.44 8.73
C ASP A 64 -7.24 -32.87 7.36
N PRO A 65 -6.84 -34.03 6.81
CA PRO A 65 -7.34 -34.53 5.52
C PRO A 65 -8.87 -34.66 5.46
N SER A 66 -9.57 -34.80 6.59
CA SER A 66 -11.03 -34.86 6.65
C SER A 66 -11.74 -33.53 6.37
N LEU A 67 -11.02 -32.40 6.41
CA LEU A 67 -11.52 -31.06 6.04
C LEU A 67 -11.38 -30.75 4.53
N TYR A 68 -10.78 -31.66 3.76
CA TYR A 68 -10.48 -31.47 2.34
C TYR A 68 -10.99 -32.63 1.48
N SER A 69 -11.73 -32.31 0.43
CA SER A 69 -12.16 -33.26 -0.60
C SER A 69 -11.95 -32.65 -2.00
N THR A 70 -12.08 -33.45 -3.04
CA THR A 70 -12.02 -33.00 -4.44
C THR A 70 -13.09 -31.97 -4.82
N ASN A 71 -14.17 -31.83 -4.05
CA ASN A 71 -15.30 -30.94 -4.34
C ASN A 71 -15.52 -29.84 -3.29
N TYR A 72 -15.00 -29.99 -2.07
CA TYR A 72 -15.19 -29.07 -0.95
C TYR A 72 -13.94 -29.00 -0.09
N LYS A 73 -13.48 -27.78 0.23
CA LYS A 73 -12.38 -27.49 1.16
C LYS A 73 -12.90 -26.54 2.23
N LEU A 74 -12.83 -26.96 3.50
CA LEU A 74 -12.98 -26.05 4.63
C LEU A 74 -11.66 -25.32 4.84
N TYR A 75 -11.69 -23.99 4.74
CA TYR A 75 -10.54 -23.14 5.03
C TYR A 75 -10.34 -23.07 6.56
N GLY A 76 -9.59 -24.04 7.08
CA GLY A 76 -9.21 -24.12 8.51
C GLY A 76 -8.04 -23.21 8.90
N ASP A 77 -7.51 -22.41 7.97
CA ASP A 77 -6.57 -21.33 8.27
C ASP A 77 -7.29 -19.99 8.11
N PRO A 78 -7.71 -19.35 9.21
CA PRO A 78 -8.36 -18.04 9.18
C PRO A 78 -7.35 -16.89 9.05
N ALA A 79 -6.04 -17.13 9.09
CA ALA A 79 -5.03 -16.06 9.06
C ALA A 79 -5.09 -15.24 7.76
N ASP A 80 -5.34 -15.88 6.61
CA ASP A 80 -5.53 -15.18 5.33
C ASP A 80 -6.75 -14.24 5.33
N ALA A 81 -7.80 -14.54 6.12
CA ALA A 81 -8.98 -13.69 6.26
C ALA A 81 -8.77 -12.55 7.28
N PHE A 82 -7.70 -12.61 8.07
CA PHE A 82 -7.35 -11.62 9.09
C PHE A 82 -6.06 -10.85 8.78
N ARG A 83 -5.31 -11.21 7.75
CA ARG A 83 -4.10 -10.46 7.36
C ARG A 83 -4.50 -9.05 6.94
N PRO A 84 -3.86 -7.99 7.48
CA PRO A 84 -4.07 -6.65 6.96
C PRO A 84 -3.66 -6.59 5.48
N ALA A 85 -4.21 -5.64 4.75
CA ALA A 85 -3.70 -5.31 3.44
C ALA A 85 -2.37 -4.53 3.60
N VAL A 86 -1.41 -4.79 2.71
CA VAL A 86 -0.02 -4.26 2.76
C VAL A 86 -0.05 -2.73 2.70
N PRO A 87 0.37 -2.00 3.74
CA PRO A 87 0.25 -0.54 3.78
C PRO A 87 1.17 0.14 2.75
N THR A 88 0.82 1.36 2.35
CA THR A 88 1.67 2.22 1.53
C THR A 88 2.08 3.47 2.30
N VAL A 89 3.06 4.19 1.76
CA VAL A 89 3.45 5.52 2.23
C VAL A 89 2.74 6.54 1.34
N SER A 90 1.80 7.34 1.87
CA SER A 90 1.08 8.34 1.06
C SER A 90 1.82 9.67 0.95
N CYS A 91 2.60 10.03 1.96
CA CYS A 91 3.63 11.06 1.90
C CYS A 91 4.84 10.59 2.71
N PHE A 92 6.04 11.02 2.32
CA PHE A 92 7.23 10.98 3.16
C PHE A 92 8.09 12.19 2.78
N GLU A 93 8.26 13.11 3.73
CA GLU A 93 8.74 14.45 3.45
C GLU A 93 9.74 14.92 4.53
N THR A 94 10.80 15.54 4.03
CA THR A 94 11.89 16.20 4.76
C THR A 94 12.26 17.53 4.11
N ASP A 95 11.64 17.84 2.96
CA ASP A 95 12.01 18.97 2.12
C ASP A 95 11.49 20.29 2.69
N THR A 96 11.93 21.40 2.11
CA THR A 96 11.50 22.75 2.49
C THR A 96 11.18 23.56 1.24
N ASN A 97 10.27 23.03 0.43
CA ASN A 97 9.84 23.65 -0.83
C ASN A 97 8.65 24.64 -0.71
N GLY A 98 8.07 24.78 0.50
CA GLY A 98 6.92 25.64 0.81
C GLY A 98 5.56 24.96 0.68
N TYR A 99 5.56 23.66 0.40
CA TYR A 99 4.40 22.81 0.15
C TYR A 99 4.56 21.48 0.92
N SER A 100 3.47 20.73 1.02
CA SER A 100 3.47 19.39 1.62
C SER A 100 2.33 18.58 1.00
N ASN A 101 2.62 17.32 0.64
CA ASN A 101 1.62 16.32 0.26
C ASN A 101 1.02 15.63 1.50
N CYS A 102 1.65 15.79 2.66
CA CYS A 102 1.11 15.35 3.93
C CYS A 102 -0.08 16.24 4.33
N THR A 103 -1.24 15.64 4.55
CA THR A 103 -2.52 16.34 4.80
C THR A 103 -2.99 16.31 6.26
N THR A 104 -2.36 15.50 7.08
CA THR A 104 -2.58 15.38 8.53
C THR A 104 -1.50 16.12 9.31
N GLY A 105 -1.76 16.48 10.57
CA GLY A 105 -0.81 17.21 11.41
C GLY A 105 -1.24 18.66 11.72
N PRO A 106 -0.32 19.54 12.15
CA PRO A 106 -0.63 20.92 12.52
C PRO A 106 -0.92 21.79 11.30
N THR A 107 -1.70 22.87 11.50
CA THR A 107 -2.16 23.81 10.47
C THR A 107 -1.03 24.45 9.64
N GLU A 108 0.09 24.68 10.29
CA GLU A 108 1.31 25.29 9.76
C GLU A 108 1.88 24.46 8.59
N LEU A 109 1.77 23.13 8.66
CA LEU A 109 2.15 22.22 7.57
C LEU A 109 1.34 22.49 6.28
N THR A 110 0.07 22.87 6.42
CA THR A 110 -0.80 23.18 5.28
C THR A 110 -0.71 24.63 4.80
N GLU A 111 -0.17 25.53 5.62
CA GLU A 111 -0.08 26.97 5.31
C GLU A 111 1.30 27.37 4.73
N GLY A 112 2.33 26.54 4.94
CA GLY A 112 3.67 26.75 4.34
C GLY A 112 4.49 25.47 4.13
N GLY A 113 3.87 24.29 4.12
CA GLY A 113 4.59 23.04 3.97
C GLY A 113 5.55 22.76 5.13
N MET A 114 6.54 21.92 4.85
CA MET A 114 7.61 21.63 5.80
C MET A 114 8.58 22.82 6.03
N VAL A 115 8.54 23.88 5.19
CA VAL A 115 9.23 25.17 5.47
C VAL A 115 8.71 25.79 6.75
N ALA A 116 7.39 25.79 6.97
CA ALA A 116 6.79 26.39 8.16
C ALA A 116 7.20 25.68 9.46
N LEU A 117 7.62 24.40 9.39
CA LEU A 117 7.98 23.58 10.55
C LEU A 117 9.50 23.43 10.77
N CYS A 118 10.28 23.49 9.70
CA CYS A 118 11.74 23.29 9.71
C CYS A 118 12.54 24.53 9.30
N GLY A 119 11.90 25.59 8.82
CA GLY A 119 12.55 26.75 8.23
C GLY A 119 13.04 26.49 6.79
N ASN A 120 13.62 27.50 6.16
CA ASN A 120 14.07 27.44 4.75
C ASN A 120 15.19 26.39 4.51
N GLY A 121 15.93 26.00 5.55
CA GLY A 121 17.14 25.16 5.46
C GLY A 121 16.95 23.64 5.30
N GLY A 122 15.72 23.12 5.29
CA GLY A 122 15.41 21.69 5.23
C GLY A 122 15.11 21.09 6.61
N CYS A 123 14.42 19.95 6.70
CA CYS A 123 14.35 19.23 7.97
C CYS A 123 15.64 18.40 8.16
N TYR A 124 16.52 18.83 9.08
CA TYR A 124 17.88 18.26 9.24
C TYR A 124 17.88 16.83 9.83
N ASP A 125 17.16 16.62 10.93
CA ASP A 125 17.17 15.39 11.74
C ASP A 125 15.78 14.79 11.96
N ARG A 126 14.78 15.33 11.28
CA ARG A 126 13.36 15.06 11.49
C ARG A 126 12.64 14.92 10.16
N ALA A 127 11.61 14.10 10.12
CA ALA A 127 10.81 13.86 8.92
C ALA A 127 9.35 13.67 9.29
N ARG A 128 8.50 13.69 8.26
CA ARG A 128 7.08 13.36 8.38
C ARG A 128 6.66 12.37 7.31
N PHE A 129 5.89 11.34 7.68
CA PHE A 129 5.23 10.44 6.73
C PHE A 129 3.73 10.28 7.04
N GLU A 130 2.97 9.75 6.09
CA GLU A 130 1.58 9.32 6.26
C GLU A 130 1.39 7.89 5.78
N ILE A 131 0.46 7.18 6.43
CA ILE A 131 0.16 5.80 6.09
C ILE A 131 -0.90 5.84 5.00
N GLY A 132 -0.46 5.65 3.77
CA GLY A 132 -1.38 5.38 2.67
C GLY A 132 -2.15 4.10 2.96
N ASP A 133 -3.44 4.10 2.63
CA ASP A 133 -4.22 2.88 2.69
C ASP A 133 -3.55 1.82 1.80
N ALA A 134 -3.79 0.54 2.08
CA ALA A 134 -3.17 -0.53 1.32
C ALA A 134 -3.66 -0.55 -0.14
N PRO A 135 -2.81 -0.79 -1.15
CA PRO A 135 -3.24 -0.96 -2.52
C PRO A 135 -4.09 -2.22 -2.58
N TYR A 136 -5.26 -2.10 -3.19
CA TYR A 136 -6.06 -3.26 -3.46
C TYR A 136 -5.34 -4.01 -4.58
N GLN A 137 -4.64 -5.07 -4.21
CA GLN A 137 -3.89 -5.89 -5.16
C GLN A 137 -4.11 -7.36 -4.84
N TYR A 138 -4.58 -8.11 -5.84
CA TYR A 138 -4.48 -9.57 -5.82
C TYR A 138 -3.01 -10.00 -5.68
N ASP A 139 -2.79 -11.14 -5.03
CA ASP A 139 -1.46 -11.72 -4.86
C ASP A 139 -0.79 -11.97 -6.22
N THR A 140 0.30 -11.26 -6.49
CA THR A 140 1.08 -11.32 -7.73
C THR A 140 2.03 -12.51 -7.79
N SER A 141 2.25 -13.20 -6.66
CA SER A 141 3.06 -14.43 -6.62
C SER A 141 2.31 -15.67 -7.15
N GLN A 142 1.02 -15.53 -7.46
CA GLN A 142 0.19 -16.60 -8.02
C GLN A 142 0.82 -17.20 -9.28
N SER A 143 1.12 -18.50 -9.20
CA SER A 143 1.72 -19.25 -10.31
C SER A 143 0.95 -19.03 -11.61
N GLY A 144 1.67 -18.66 -12.67
CA GLY A 144 1.11 -18.46 -14.00
C GLY A 144 0.36 -17.14 -14.21
N LEU A 145 0.37 -16.20 -13.27
CA LEU A 145 0.01 -14.81 -13.56
C LEU A 145 1.01 -14.22 -14.56
N VAL A 146 0.50 -13.50 -15.56
CA VAL A 146 1.29 -12.88 -16.65
C VAL A 146 1.20 -11.37 -16.60
N SER A 147 -0.01 -10.85 -16.37
CA SER A 147 -0.28 -9.43 -16.24
C SER A 147 -1.41 -9.16 -15.28
N TYR A 148 -1.30 -8.05 -14.57
CA TYR A 148 -2.32 -7.56 -13.66
C TYR A 148 -2.30 -6.03 -13.63
N TRP A 149 -3.36 -5.44 -14.18
CA TRP A 149 -3.61 -4.00 -14.13
C TRP A 149 -4.73 -3.71 -13.12
N PRO A 150 -4.42 -3.28 -11.89
CA PRO A 150 -5.41 -2.84 -10.91
C PRO A 150 -5.99 -1.46 -11.27
N MET A 151 -5.41 -0.73 -12.24
CA MET A 151 -5.89 0.59 -12.67
C MET A 151 -5.95 1.64 -11.55
N ASP A 152 -5.08 1.45 -10.56
CA ASP A 152 -5.18 2.06 -9.23
C ASP A 152 -4.51 3.45 -9.16
N GLU A 153 -4.02 3.98 -10.29
CA GLU A 153 -3.18 5.17 -10.33
C GLU A 153 -3.98 6.45 -10.01
N THR A 154 -3.39 7.35 -9.23
CA THR A 154 -4.03 8.60 -8.81
C THR A 154 -3.91 9.73 -9.83
N THR A 155 -2.92 9.67 -10.74
CA THR A 155 -2.69 10.66 -11.80
C THR A 155 -2.10 10.03 -13.06
N GLY A 156 -2.10 10.78 -14.17
CA GLY A 156 -1.37 10.41 -15.37
C GLY A 156 -2.01 9.36 -16.29
N SER A 157 -1.26 9.00 -17.34
CA SER A 157 -1.70 8.11 -18.42
C SER A 157 -1.00 6.75 -18.43
N THR A 158 0.02 6.52 -17.61
CA THR A 158 0.61 5.19 -17.45
C THR A 158 -0.31 4.33 -16.59
N ILE A 159 -0.49 3.08 -16.99
CA ILE A 159 -1.24 2.05 -16.25
C ILE A 159 -0.24 0.96 -15.89
N THR A 160 0.06 0.80 -14.60
CA THR A 160 1.14 -0.10 -14.18
C THR A 160 0.66 -1.55 -14.22
N ASP A 161 1.44 -2.46 -14.84
CA ASP A 161 1.29 -3.89 -14.58
C ASP A 161 2.03 -4.24 -13.29
N VAL A 162 1.31 -4.56 -12.23
CA VAL A 162 1.94 -4.82 -10.91
C VAL A 162 2.53 -6.23 -10.79
N SER A 163 2.41 -7.04 -11.84
CA SER A 163 2.95 -8.42 -11.91
C SER A 163 4.08 -8.60 -12.95
N SER A 164 4.24 -7.68 -13.90
CA SER A 164 5.22 -7.79 -14.99
C SER A 164 5.64 -6.41 -15.53
N SER A 165 6.24 -6.35 -16.72
CA SER A 165 6.60 -5.10 -17.41
C SER A 165 5.62 -4.71 -18.53
N ASN A 166 4.41 -5.28 -18.58
CA ASN A 166 3.41 -4.99 -19.62
C ASN A 166 2.60 -3.72 -19.30
N ASP A 167 3.29 -2.61 -19.00
CA ASP A 167 2.64 -1.34 -18.66
C ASP A 167 1.78 -0.82 -19.84
N GLY A 168 0.61 -0.31 -19.48
CA GLY A 168 -0.33 0.31 -20.40
C GLY A 168 -0.12 1.81 -20.56
N THR A 169 -0.45 2.36 -21.73
CA THR A 169 -0.61 3.81 -21.96
C THR A 169 -2.05 4.11 -22.29
N ALA A 170 -2.74 4.78 -21.36
CA ALA A 170 -4.11 5.24 -21.50
C ALA A 170 -4.23 6.43 -22.47
N THR A 171 -5.26 6.37 -23.32
CA THR A 171 -5.65 7.45 -24.25
C THR A 171 -7.13 7.77 -24.02
N GLY A 172 -7.43 9.01 -23.64
CA GLY A 172 -8.79 9.51 -23.45
C GLY A 172 -9.50 9.12 -22.14
N THR A 173 -9.09 8.02 -21.51
CA THR A 173 -9.70 7.55 -20.25
C THR A 173 -9.49 8.52 -19.09
N THR A 174 -10.42 8.53 -18.12
CA THR A 174 -10.25 9.25 -16.84
C THR A 174 -10.18 8.28 -15.65
N ILE A 175 -9.46 8.69 -14.60
CA ILE A 175 -9.44 8.00 -13.30
C ILE A 175 -10.74 8.33 -12.56
N VAL A 176 -11.38 7.33 -11.96
CA VAL A 176 -12.62 7.45 -11.16
C VAL A 176 -12.64 6.36 -10.08
N ASP A 177 -13.54 6.47 -9.10
CA ASP A 177 -13.77 5.40 -8.10
C ASP A 177 -14.12 4.05 -8.76
N GLY A 178 -13.37 3.02 -8.42
CA GLY A 178 -13.41 1.68 -8.98
C GLY A 178 -14.39 0.71 -8.31
N LYS A 179 -14.17 -0.58 -8.56
CA LYS A 179 -14.70 -1.68 -7.75
C LYS A 179 -13.93 -1.74 -6.45
N TYR A 180 -12.62 -1.55 -6.54
CA TYR A 180 -11.73 -1.34 -5.41
C TYR A 180 -10.90 -0.09 -5.73
N ARG A 181 -10.87 0.88 -4.82
CA ARG A 181 -10.12 2.14 -5.00
C ARG A 181 -10.41 2.86 -6.32
N ASN A 182 -9.49 2.87 -7.30
CA ASN A 182 -9.65 3.56 -8.58
C ASN A 182 -9.94 2.59 -9.74
N ALA A 183 -10.43 3.13 -10.85
CA ALA A 183 -10.62 2.44 -12.12
C ALA A 183 -10.45 3.40 -13.30
N ARG A 184 -10.29 2.87 -14.51
CA ARG A 184 -10.34 3.69 -15.73
C ARG A 184 -11.74 3.71 -16.35
N SER A 185 -12.23 4.92 -16.60
CA SER A 185 -13.48 5.21 -17.30
C SER A 185 -13.26 5.36 -18.80
N PHE A 186 -14.11 4.72 -19.61
CA PHE A 186 -14.06 4.70 -21.07
C PHE A 186 -15.37 5.25 -21.65
N ASN A 187 -15.26 6.18 -22.59
CA ASN A 187 -16.41 6.91 -23.15
C ASN A 187 -17.22 6.18 -24.24
N GLY A 188 -16.86 4.95 -24.61
CA GLY A 188 -17.58 4.19 -25.64
C GLY A 188 -17.36 4.66 -27.08
N SER A 189 -16.36 5.50 -27.37
CA SER A 189 -16.16 6.06 -28.72
C SER A 189 -14.70 6.21 -29.16
N SER A 190 -13.81 6.65 -28.26
CA SER A 190 -12.39 6.92 -28.59
C SER A 190 -11.38 6.24 -27.67
N ASP A 191 -11.80 5.85 -26.46
CA ASP A 191 -10.85 5.61 -25.37
C ASP A 191 -10.32 4.18 -25.37
N TYR A 192 -9.05 4.02 -25.00
CA TYR A 192 -8.36 2.75 -24.90
C TYR A 192 -7.11 2.86 -24.02
N ILE A 193 -6.59 1.72 -23.57
CA ILE A 193 -5.22 1.61 -23.03
C ILE A 193 -4.45 0.70 -23.99
N ASN A 194 -3.31 1.17 -24.48
CA ASN A 194 -2.42 0.35 -25.32
C ASN A 194 -1.32 -0.28 -24.46
N VAL A 195 -1.17 -1.59 -24.55
CA VAL A 195 -0.25 -2.41 -23.72
C VAL A 195 1.00 -2.84 -24.53
N GLY A 196 1.18 -2.30 -25.74
CA GLY A 196 2.23 -2.78 -26.65
C GLY A 196 1.97 -4.21 -27.13
N ASN A 197 3.03 -4.95 -27.46
CA ASN A 197 2.93 -6.26 -28.12
C ASN A 197 3.84 -7.35 -27.52
N ASP A 198 4.05 -7.32 -26.19
CA ASP A 198 4.98 -8.20 -25.49
C ASP A 198 4.74 -9.71 -25.79
N PRO A 199 5.80 -10.54 -25.92
CA PRO A 199 5.67 -11.97 -26.14
C PRO A 199 4.93 -12.74 -25.06
N SER A 200 4.93 -12.28 -23.80
CA SER A 200 4.22 -12.92 -22.69
C SER A 200 2.69 -12.93 -22.89
N LEU A 201 2.15 -11.92 -23.57
CA LEU A 201 0.74 -11.82 -23.96
C LEU A 201 0.42 -12.56 -25.28
N ARG A 202 1.31 -13.43 -25.77
CA ARG A 202 0.99 -14.40 -26.83
C ARG A 202 0.42 -15.66 -26.19
N LEU A 203 -0.88 -15.65 -25.96
CA LEU A 203 -1.63 -16.75 -25.34
C LEU A 203 -1.89 -17.93 -26.31
N ASP A 204 -0.86 -18.36 -27.04
CA ASP A 204 -0.97 -19.24 -28.21
C ASP A 204 -0.60 -20.71 -27.95
N SER A 205 0.26 -20.93 -26.97
CA SER A 205 0.94 -22.20 -26.71
C SER A 205 0.47 -22.87 -25.42
N ASN A 206 -0.24 -22.14 -24.56
CA ASN A 206 -0.75 -22.61 -23.27
C ASN A 206 -2.26 -22.39 -23.17
N SER A 207 -2.91 -23.15 -22.27
CA SER A 207 -4.21 -22.74 -21.70
C SER A 207 -4.07 -21.35 -21.06
N TYR A 208 -5.13 -20.56 -20.97
CA TYR A 208 -5.08 -19.23 -20.35
C TYR A 208 -6.38 -18.84 -19.66
N THR A 209 -6.31 -17.84 -18.78
CA THR A 209 -7.48 -17.23 -18.13
C THR A 209 -7.36 -15.71 -18.18
N ILE A 210 -8.47 -15.03 -18.47
CA ILE A 210 -8.59 -13.56 -18.41
C ILE A 210 -9.76 -13.24 -17.49
N LEU A 211 -9.57 -12.33 -16.54
CA LEU A 211 -10.57 -11.89 -15.57
C LEU A 211 -10.53 -10.37 -15.42
N SER A 212 -11.67 -9.72 -15.25
CA SER A 212 -11.74 -8.29 -14.91
C SER A 212 -13.07 -7.94 -14.25
N TRP A 213 -13.04 -6.95 -13.37
CA TRP A 213 -14.24 -6.28 -12.90
C TRP A 213 -14.65 -5.20 -13.90
N ILE A 214 -15.92 -5.21 -14.32
CA ILE A 214 -16.47 -4.18 -15.22
C ILE A 214 -17.74 -3.55 -14.68
N LYS A 215 -17.96 -2.29 -15.04
CA LYS A 215 -19.19 -1.54 -14.80
C LYS A 215 -19.61 -0.83 -16.08
N HIS A 216 -20.28 -1.55 -16.97
CA HIS A 216 -20.74 -1.00 -18.25
C HIS A 216 -21.86 0.04 -18.04
N SER A 217 -21.88 1.08 -18.88
CA SER A 217 -22.78 2.25 -18.76
C SER A 217 -23.94 2.27 -19.75
N SER A 218 -24.07 1.27 -20.64
CA SER A 218 -25.08 1.24 -21.70
C SER A 218 -25.57 -0.18 -21.96
N THR A 219 -26.89 -0.40 -21.92
CA THR A 219 -27.49 -1.69 -22.28
C THR A 219 -27.28 -2.06 -23.74
N ASN A 220 -27.04 -1.09 -24.64
CA ASN A 220 -27.24 -1.26 -26.08
C ASN A 220 -25.94 -1.18 -26.90
N GLN A 221 -24.77 -1.35 -26.27
CA GLN A 221 -23.46 -1.18 -26.93
C GLN A 221 -22.54 -2.37 -26.68
N SER A 222 -21.88 -2.85 -27.74
CA SER A 222 -20.80 -3.84 -27.65
C SER A 222 -19.47 -3.17 -27.32
N GLY A 223 -18.80 -3.64 -26.26
CA GLY A 223 -17.53 -3.09 -25.78
C GLY A 223 -16.49 -4.19 -25.53
N VAL A 224 -15.29 -4.03 -26.09
CA VAL A 224 -14.16 -4.96 -25.86
C VAL A 224 -13.48 -4.64 -24.53
N ILE A 225 -13.31 -5.65 -23.68
CA ILE A 225 -12.55 -5.52 -22.42
C ILE A 225 -11.05 -5.63 -22.73
N LEU A 226 -10.66 -6.70 -23.42
CA LEU A 226 -9.27 -6.96 -23.84
C LEU A 226 -9.26 -7.52 -25.25
N SER A 227 -8.34 -7.06 -26.10
CA SER A 227 -8.07 -7.71 -27.40
C SER A 227 -6.60 -7.70 -27.80
N LYS A 228 -6.18 -8.74 -28.51
CA LYS A 228 -4.96 -8.76 -29.32
C LYS A 228 -5.37 -8.89 -30.79
N ARG A 229 -5.16 -7.81 -31.55
CA ARG A 229 -5.74 -7.64 -32.89
C ARG A 229 -5.05 -8.52 -33.93
N ASN A 230 -5.79 -9.19 -34.80
CA ASN A 230 -5.27 -9.71 -36.08
C ASN A 230 -6.46 -9.92 -37.03
N TRP A 231 -6.23 -9.86 -38.35
CA TRP A 231 -7.28 -10.05 -39.36
C TRP A 231 -7.14 -11.34 -40.18
N VAL A 232 -6.11 -12.13 -39.90
CA VAL A 232 -5.76 -13.35 -40.66
C VAL A 232 -5.80 -14.58 -39.75
N SER A 233 -5.09 -14.55 -38.62
CA SER A 233 -5.02 -15.68 -37.67
C SER A 233 -4.53 -15.22 -36.31
N GLY A 234 -4.94 -15.89 -35.24
CA GLY A 234 -4.34 -15.69 -33.92
C GLY A 234 -4.84 -14.48 -33.14
N SER A 235 -5.84 -13.76 -33.64
CA SER A 235 -6.51 -12.73 -32.84
C SER A 235 -7.29 -13.39 -31.71
N TYR A 236 -7.28 -12.79 -30.52
CA TYR A 236 -8.25 -13.10 -29.47
C TYR A 236 -8.83 -11.80 -28.91
N ARG A 237 -10.08 -11.87 -28.45
CA ARG A 237 -10.72 -10.78 -27.71
C ARG A 237 -11.80 -11.30 -26.79
N PHE A 238 -11.95 -10.60 -25.68
CA PHE A 238 -12.99 -10.82 -24.68
C PHE A 238 -13.84 -9.56 -24.60
N ARG A 239 -15.17 -9.69 -24.71
CA ARG A 239 -16.07 -8.54 -24.82
C ARG A 239 -17.45 -8.79 -24.22
N TYR A 240 -18.11 -7.71 -23.81
CA TYR A 240 -19.56 -7.67 -23.71
C TYR A 240 -20.12 -7.25 -25.07
N ASP A 241 -21.13 -7.94 -25.56
CA ASP A 241 -21.66 -7.77 -26.92
C ASP A 241 -23.18 -7.67 -26.91
N TYR A 242 -23.72 -6.74 -27.69
CA TYR A 242 -25.16 -6.54 -27.87
C TYR A 242 -25.64 -6.77 -29.32
N THR A 243 -24.73 -7.00 -30.28
CA THR A 243 -25.02 -6.98 -31.74
C THR A 243 -26.23 -7.84 -32.13
N ASP A 244 -26.37 -9.02 -31.51
CA ASP A 244 -27.48 -9.95 -31.71
C ASP A 244 -28.05 -10.38 -30.33
N GLY A 245 -28.20 -9.41 -29.42
CA GLY A 245 -28.61 -9.62 -28.03
C GLY A 245 -27.45 -9.62 -27.02
N PRO A 246 -27.74 -9.33 -25.73
CA PRO A 246 -26.74 -9.17 -24.68
C PRO A 246 -26.06 -10.48 -24.29
N ARG A 247 -24.73 -10.48 -24.28
CA ARG A 247 -23.90 -11.64 -23.95
C ARG A 247 -22.49 -11.26 -23.57
N ILE A 248 -21.88 -12.11 -22.74
CA ILE A 248 -20.42 -12.18 -22.62
C ILE A 248 -19.94 -13.09 -23.75
N ARG A 249 -18.94 -12.63 -24.52
CA ARG A 249 -18.44 -13.32 -25.72
C ARG A 249 -16.92 -13.42 -25.72
N TRP A 250 -16.41 -14.65 -25.79
CA TRP A 250 -15.06 -14.93 -26.27
C TRP A 250 -15.08 -15.00 -27.79
N HIS A 251 -14.06 -14.44 -28.44
CA HIS A 251 -13.94 -14.44 -29.89
C HIS A 251 -12.49 -14.58 -30.33
N ALA A 252 -12.21 -15.52 -31.24
CA ALA A 252 -10.89 -15.73 -31.82
C ALA A 252 -10.91 -15.96 -33.34
N LEU A 253 -9.74 -15.94 -33.97
CA LEU A 253 -9.52 -16.38 -35.36
C LEU A 253 -8.59 -17.59 -35.38
N TYR A 254 -9.12 -18.72 -35.86
CA TYR A 254 -8.37 -19.97 -36.06
C TYR A 254 -8.48 -20.41 -37.52
N GLY A 255 -7.34 -20.65 -38.19
CA GLY A 255 -7.32 -21.10 -39.59
C GLY A 255 -8.02 -20.15 -40.59
N GLY A 256 -8.12 -18.85 -40.28
CA GLY A 256 -8.89 -17.88 -41.05
C GLY A 256 -10.41 -17.87 -40.79
N ALA A 257 -10.90 -18.71 -39.87
CA ALA A 257 -12.30 -18.78 -39.47
C ALA A 257 -12.55 -18.16 -38.09
N THR A 258 -13.64 -17.42 -37.94
CA THR A 258 -14.10 -16.88 -36.65
C THR A 258 -14.59 -18.00 -35.75
N GLN A 259 -14.07 -18.03 -34.52
CA GLN A 259 -14.55 -18.85 -33.42
C GLN A 259 -15.19 -17.94 -32.37
N THR A 260 -16.35 -18.32 -31.85
CA THR A 260 -17.03 -17.61 -30.76
C THR A 260 -17.64 -18.58 -29.77
N VAL A 261 -17.53 -18.26 -28.49
CA VAL A 261 -18.30 -18.90 -27.42
C VAL A 261 -19.03 -17.81 -26.65
N ASP A 262 -20.32 -18.03 -26.43
CA ASP A 262 -21.26 -17.02 -25.94
C ASP A 262 -21.96 -17.50 -24.67
N TYR A 263 -22.05 -16.61 -23.69
CA TYR A 263 -22.99 -16.73 -22.58
C TYR A 263 -24.01 -15.60 -22.68
N ASN A 264 -25.23 -15.92 -23.11
CA ASN A 264 -26.31 -14.95 -23.25
C ASN A 264 -26.78 -14.51 -21.85
N VAL A 265 -26.49 -13.26 -21.51
CA VAL A 265 -26.80 -12.67 -20.21
C VAL A 265 -26.91 -11.16 -20.37
N GLU A 266 -27.96 -10.59 -19.80
CA GLU A 266 -28.11 -9.14 -19.64
C GLU A 266 -27.51 -8.75 -18.29
N LEU A 267 -26.41 -8.00 -18.31
CA LEU A 267 -25.83 -7.39 -17.12
C LEU A 267 -26.60 -6.10 -16.80
N THR A 268 -26.83 -5.81 -15.52
CA THR A 268 -27.46 -4.55 -15.11
C THR A 268 -26.46 -3.39 -15.30
N PRO A 269 -26.80 -2.32 -16.04
CA PRO A 269 -25.94 -1.15 -16.17
C PRO A 269 -25.57 -0.55 -14.82
N ASP A 270 -24.42 0.11 -14.75
CA ASP A 270 -23.91 0.75 -13.54
C ASP A 270 -23.77 -0.20 -12.33
N THR A 271 -23.72 -1.51 -12.55
CA THR A 271 -23.36 -2.51 -11.53
C THR A 271 -22.02 -3.17 -11.84
N TRP A 272 -21.18 -3.31 -10.81
CA TRP A 272 -19.92 -4.04 -10.90
C TRP A 272 -20.17 -5.53 -11.06
N ASN A 273 -19.64 -6.12 -12.13
CA ASN A 273 -19.65 -7.56 -12.38
C ASN A 273 -18.24 -8.01 -12.70
N GLN A 274 -17.77 -9.08 -12.05
CA GLN A 274 -16.55 -9.75 -12.45
C GLN A 274 -16.88 -10.67 -13.63
N ILE A 275 -16.19 -10.51 -14.75
CA ILE A 275 -16.35 -11.37 -15.92
C ILE A 275 -15.00 -11.95 -16.34
N GLY A 276 -15.03 -13.13 -16.93
CA GLY A 276 -13.81 -13.74 -17.43
C GLY A 276 -14.02 -14.83 -18.46
N VAL A 277 -12.90 -15.33 -18.97
CA VAL A 277 -12.83 -16.48 -19.85
C VAL A 277 -11.65 -17.36 -19.48
N ILE A 278 -11.88 -18.67 -19.44
CA ILE A 278 -10.86 -19.71 -19.39
C ILE A 278 -10.80 -20.33 -20.78
N VAL A 279 -9.60 -20.51 -21.34
CA VAL A 279 -9.40 -21.29 -22.56
C VAL A 279 -8.41 -22.39 -22.23
N GLU A 280 -8.86 -23.64 -22.29
CA GLU A 280 -8.05 -24.82 -22.02
C GLU A 280 -7.76 -25.57 -23.31
N ASN A 281 -6.48 -25.88 -23.56
CA ASN A 281 -6.08 -26.67 -24.73
C ASN A 281 -6.52 -28.13 -24.54
N ALA A 282 -7.49 -28.57 -25.34
CA ALA A 282 -8.04 -29.94 -25.26
C ALA A 282 -7.27 -30.91 -26.16
N ASP A 283 -6.90 -30.48 -27.36
CA ASP A 283 -5.98 -31.16 -28.27
C ASP A 283 -5.26 -30.16 -29.19
N SER A 284 -4.58 -30.61 -30.25
CA SER A 284 -3.86 -29.75 -31.20
C SER A 284 -4.76 -29.00 -32.21
N THR A 285 -6.07 -29.22 -32.16
CA THR A 285 -7.12 -28.70 -33.06
C THR A 285 -8.34 -28.14 -32.32
N THR A 286 -8.48 -28.39 -31.01
CA THR A 286 -9.61 -27.91 -30.20
C THR A 286 -9.22 -27.34 -28.84
N VAL A 287 -10.03 -26.40 -28.36
CA VAL A 287 -9.95 -25.78 -27.03
C VAL A 287 -11.30 -25.85 -26.33
N ASN A 288 -11.30 -26.02 -25.01
CA ASN A 288 -12.48 -25.84 -24.17
C ASN A 288 -12.52 -24.39 -23.67
N VAL A 289 -13.53 -23.63 -24.06
CA VAL A 289 -13.71 -22.24 -23.64
C VAL A 289 -14.80 -22.19 -22.56
N SER A 290 -14.46 -21.66 -21.39
CA SER A 290 -15.41 -21.46 -20.30
C SER A 290 -15.60 -19.97 -20.01
N ILE A 291 -16.83 -19.52 -19.79
CA ILE A 291 -17.12 -18.12 -19.45
C ILE A 291 -17.46 -18.01 -17.96
N ILE A 292 -16.84 -17.03 -17.30
CA ILE A 292 -17.00 -16.72 -15.87
C ILE A 292 -17.88 -15.47 -15.73
N LEU A 293 -18.78 -15.51 -14.75
CA LEU A 293 -19.51 -14.33 -14.26
C LEU A 293 -19.66 -14.43 -12.74
N ASN A 294 -19.16 -13.42 -12.02
CA ASN A 294 -19.24 -13.25 -10.58
C ASN A 294 -18.79 -14.50 -9.79
N GLY A 295 -17.52 -14.90 -9.96
CA GLY A 295 -16.92 -16.04 -9.26
C GLY A 295 -17.31 -17.44 -9.77
N GLU A 296 -18.24 -17.55 -10.72
CA GLU A 296 -18.76 -18.84 -11.19
C GLU A 296 -18.57 -19.05 -12.70
N ILE A 297 -18.17 -20.27 -13.09
CA ILE A 297 -18.21 -20.73 -14.49
C ILE A 297 -19.67 -20.96 -14.89
N LYS A 298 -20.16 -20.27 -15.93
CA LYS A 298 -21.56 -20.32 -16.38
C LYS A 298 -21.80 -21.25 -17.57
N ILE A 299 -20.79 -21.43 -18.41
CA ILE A 299 -20.81 -22.32 -19.58
C ILE A 299 -19.39 -22.77 -19.88
N THR A 300 -19.24 -24.00 -20.38
CA THR A 300 -18.03 -24.51 -21.05
C THR A 300 -18.44 -25.06 -22.41
N THR A 301 -17.70 -24.75 -23.46
CA THR A 301 -18.00 -25.18 -24.84
C THR A 301 -16.71 -25.36 -25.63
N GLN A 302 -16.63 -26.41 -26.44
CA GLN A 302 -15.49 -26.69 -27.31
C GLN A 302 -15.51 -25.78 -28.55
N ALA A 303 -14.37 -25.23 -28.92
CA ALA A 303 -14.14 -24.44 -30.13
C ALA A 303 -12.86 -24.90 -30.85
N ALA A 304 -12.63 -24.47 -32.09
CA ALA A 304 -11.38 -24.78 -32.79
C ALA A 304 -10.21 -23.93 -32.24
N GLY A 305 -9.03 -24.53 -32.11
CA GLY A 305 -7.84 -23.92 -31.51
C GLY A 305 -6.64 -24.88 -31.50
N PRO A 306 -5.61 -24.66 -30.69
CA PRO A 306 -5.27 -23.41 -29.99
C PRO A 306 -5.12 -22.24 -30.97
N ILE A 307 -5.26 -21.01 -30.48
CA ILE A 307 -5.01 -19.81 -31.29
C ILE A 307 -3.52 -19.69 -31.60
N SER A 308 -3.14 -19.21 -32.77
CA SER A 308 -1.72 -18.94 -33.09
C SER A 308 -1.26 -17.61 -32.48
N GLY A 309 0.03 -17.47 -32.19
CA GLY A 309 0.61 -16.18 -31.81
C GLY A 309 0.49 -15.13 -32.91
N ASN A 310 0.62 -13.87 -32.51
CA ASN A 310 0.77 -12.74 -33.42
C ASN A 310 1.60 -11.62 -32.75
N ASP A 311 2.15 -10.73 -33.58
CA ASP A 311 3.03 -9.63 -33.17
C ASP A 311 2.30 -8.27 -33.06
N GLU A 312 0.97 -8.27 -33.09
CA GLU A 312 0.15 -7.07 -33.03
C GLU A 312 -0.08 -6.63 -31.58
N VAL A 313 -0.54 -5.39 -31.42
CA VAL A 313 -0.76 -4.79 -30.10
C VAL A 313 -1.92 -5.42 -29.33
N VAL A 314 -1.79 -5.35 -28.01
CA VAL A 314 -2.84 -5.61 -27.04
C VAL A 314 -3.47 -4.28 -26.65
N ASP A 315 -4.79 -4.18 -26.76
CA ASP A 315 -5.58 -3.01 -26.35
C ASP A 315 -6.61 -3.43 -25.28
N ILE A 316 -6.73 -2.63 -24.22
CA ILE A 316 -7.78 -2.70 -23.20
C ILE A 316 -8.84 -1.65 -23.53
N GLY A 317 -10.12 -2.00 -23.34
CA GLY A 317 -11.26 -1.09 -23.56
C GLY A 317 -11.60 -0.83 -25.04
N SER A 318 -10.87 -1.41 -26.00
CA SER A 318 -11.18 -1.22 -27.42
C SER A 318 -10.68 -2.35 -28.33
N LEU A 319 -11.04 -2.26 -29.60
CA LEU A 319 -10.34 -2.92 -30.70
C LEU A 319 -9.96 -1.85 -31.75
N ALA A 320 -8.66 -1.59 -31.91
CA ALA A 320 -8.15 -0.54 -32.78
C ALA A 320 -8.73 -0.58 -34.21
N GLY A 321 -9.15 0.60 -34.69
CA GLY A 321 -9.70 0.78 -36.04
C GLY A 321 -11.11 0.23 -36.25
N THR A 322 -11.87 -0.01 -35.18
CA THR A 322 -13.29 -0.45 -35.24
C THR A 322 -14.18 0.44 -34.37
N SER A 323 -15.50 0.22 -34.40
CA SER A 323 -16.47 0.88 -33.51
C SER A 323 -16.84 0.00 -32.30
N GLN A 324 -15.85 -0.67 -31.70
CA GLN A 324 -16.05 -1.65 -30.62
C GLN A 324 -15.38 -1.23 -29.30
N GLN A 325 -15.44 0.08 -29.01
CA GLN A 325 -15.00 0.69 -27.77
C GLN A 325 -15.92 0.32 -26.61
N PHE A 326 -15.33 0.09 -25.44
CA PHE A 326 -16.02 -0.13 -24.19
C PHE A 326 -16.58 1.18 -23.64
N ALA A 327 -17.79 1.11 -23.07
CA ALA A 327 -18.49 2.23 -22.45
C ALA A 327 -18.77 1.88 -20.98
N GLY A 328 -18.14 2.61 -20.06
CA GLY A 328 -18.19 2.34 -18.63
C GLY A 328 -16.80 2.19 -18.02
N LEU A 329 -16.71 1.50 -16.88
CA LEU A 329 -15.48 1.34 -16.11
C LEU A 329 -14.91 -0.07 -16.29
N ILE A 330 -13.59 -0.16 -16.41
CA ILE A 330 -12.82 -1.42 -16.30
C ILE A 330 -11.90 -1.27 -15.09
N ASP A 331 -11.77 -2.36 -14.34
CA ASP A 331 -10.98 -2.48 -13.13
C ASP A 331 -10.40 -3.91 -13.06
N GLU A 332 -9.34 -4.09 -12.27
CA GLU A 332 -8.83 -5.40 -11.86
C GLU A 332 -8.60 -6.40 -13.01
N LEU A 333 -7.92 -6.00 -14.08
CA LEU A 333 -7.71 -6.87 -15.25
C LEU A 333 -6.52 -7.80 -15.05
N LEU A 334 -6.79 -9.10 -14.88
CA LEU A 334 -5.78 -10.16 -14.76
C LEU A 334 -5.70 -11.03 -16.01
N VAL A 335 -4.49 -11.47 -16.35
CA VAL A 335 -4.20 -12.45 -17.39
C VAL A 335 -3.27 -13.54 -16.83
N PHE A 336 -3.68 -14.80 -16.96
CA PHE A 336 -2.91 -15.98 -16.56
C PHE A 336 -2.57 -16.85 -17.78
N ASN A 337 -1.35 -17.42 -17.84
CA ASN A 337 -0.91 -18.39 -18.86
C ASN A 337 -1.29 -19.84 -18.52
N ARG A 338 -2.38 -20.03 -17.77
CA ARG A 338 -2.98 -21.33 -17.45
C ARG A 338 -4.48 -21.23 -17.28
N SER A 339 -5.16 -22.36 -17.28
CA SER A 339 -6.52 -22.47 -16.74
C SER A 339 -6.51 -22.28 -15.22
N LEU A 340 -7.43 -21.45 -14.71
CA LEU A 340 -7.78 -21.40 -13.30
C LEU A 340 -8.88 -22.43 -12.99
N ASN A 341 -8.85 -23.01 -11.80
CA ASN A 341 -9.93 -23.87 -11.31
C ASN A 341 -11.02 -23.05 -10.57
N THR A 342 -12.16 -23.69 -10.27
CA THR A 342 -13.32 -23.05 -9.62
C THR A 342 -13.00 -22.44 -8.26
N THR A 343 -12.09 -23.03 -7.49
CA THR A 343 -11.66 -22.50 -6.19
C THR A 343 -10.82 -21.24 -6.39
N GLU A 344 -9.90 -21.22 -7.35
CA GLU A 344 -9.08 -20.04 -7.68
C GLU A 344 -9.95 -18.87 -8.17
N ILE A 345 -10.94 -19.15 -9.03
CA ILE A 345 -11.89 -18.15 -9.52
C ILE A 345 -12.77 -17.62 -8.39
N SER A 346 -13.27 -18.50 -7.52
CA SER A 346 -14.03 -18.13 -6.32
C SER A 346 -13.18 -17.27 -5.37
N ASN A 347 -11.88 -17.57 -5.22
CA ASN A 347 -10.97 -16.77 -4.41
C ASN A 347 -10.68 -15.42 -5.05
N LEU A 348 -10.45 -15.34 -6.36
CA LEU A 348 -10.32 -14.03 -7.03
C LEU A 348 -11.63 -13.21 -6.96
N TYR A 349 -12.79 -13.83 -6.79
CA TYR A 349 -14.05 -13.12 -6.57
C TYR A 349 -14.29 -12.70 -5.10
N ASN A 350 -13.95 -13.57 -4.14
CA ASN A 350 -14.26 -13.39 -2.71
C ASN A 350 -13.08 -12.90 -1.85
N ASN A 351 -11.85 -13.35 -2.12
CA ASN A 351 -10.61 -12.91 -1.45
C ASN A 351 -10.13 -11.58 -2.05
N SER A 352 -11.06 -10.63 -2.10
CA SER A 352 -10.71 -9.24 -2.20
C SER A 352 -9.98 -8.84 -0.92
N ARG A 353 -8.66 -8.59 -0.99
CA ARG A 353 -7.89 -8.03 0.14
C ARG A 353 -8.66 -6.82 0.69
N PRO A 354 -8.77 -6.62 2.01
CA PRO A 354 -9.61 -5.55 2.54
C PRO A 354 -9.22 -4.18 1.96
N THR A 355 -10.16 -3.50 1.30
CA THR A 355 -9.97 -2.10 0.84
C THR A 355 -9.74 -1.12 1.97
N THR A 356 -10.06 -1.56 3.19
CA THR A 356 -9.88 -0.85 4.45
C THR A 356 -9.39 -1.86 5.47
N ASN A 357 -8.26 -1.60 6.11
CA ASN A 357 -7.76 -2.42 7.20
C ASN A 357 -8.76 -2.40 8.40
N PRO A 358 -8.85 -3.48 9.19
CA PRO A 358 -9.60 -3.49 10.45
C PRO A 358 -9.22 -2.31 11.36
N SER A 359 -10.18 -1.78 12.11
CA SER A 359 -10.02 -0.53 12.89
C SER A 359 -8.97 -0.60 14.01
N ASP A 360 -8.57 -1.81 14.40
CA ASP A 360 -7.55 -2.15 15.39
C ASP A 360 -6.19 -2.51 14.76
N THR A 361 -6.03 -2.33 13.44
CA THR A 361 -4.76 -2.53 12.76
C THR A 361 -3.71 -1.53 13.26
N LEU A 362 -2.55 -2.05 13.64
CA LEU A 362 -1.38 -1.30 14.04
C LEU A 362 -0.32 -1.35 12.93
N TYR A 363 0.58 -0.37 12.92
CA TYR A 363 1.58 -0.18 11.88
C TYR A 363 2.93 0.07 12.52
N ALA A 364 3.97 -0.58 12.02
CA ALA A 364 5.37 -0.26 12.32
C ALA A 364 6.07 0.20 11.04
N VAL A 365 7.08 1.04 11.22
CA VAL A 365 7.75 1.77 10.14
C VAL A 365 9.18 1.28 10.05
N GLU A 366 9.57 0.86 8.85
CA GLU A 366 10.94 0.52 8.51
C GLU A 366 11.60 1.69 7.78
N ILE A 367 12.87 1.94 8.10
CA ILE A 367 13.70 2.99 7.51
C ILE A 367 15.08 2.45 7.15
N SER A 368 15.62 2.93 6.04
CA SER A 368 16.92 2.51 5.48
C SER A 368 17.66 3.69 4.86
N THR A 369 18.99 3.61 4.76
CA THR A 369 19.82 4.47 3.88
C THR A 369 20.40 3.72 2.69
N ASP A 370 19.98 2.47 2.45
CA ASP A 370 20.46 1.63 1.33
C ASP A 370 19.34 0.86 0.61
N ASN A 371 18.11 1.39 0.63
CA ASN A 371 16.90 0.76 0.09
C ASN A 371 16.72 -0.70 0.56
N PHE A 372 16.87 -0.90 1.88
CA PHE A 372 16.65 -2.17 2.59
C PHE A 372 17.54 -3.33 2.12
N VAL A 373 18.71 -3.02 1.55
CA VAL A 373 19.69 -4.03 1.09
C VAL A 373 20.49 -4.62 2.26
N SER A 374 20.89 -3.78 3.22
CA SER A 374 21.64 -4.21 4.41
C SER A 374 21.38 -3.36 5.65
N ASP A 375 20.96 -2.11 5.49
CA ASP A 375 20.46 -1.26 6.56
C ASP A 375 18.93 -1.41 6.64
N ILE A 376 18.46 -2.13 7.67
CA ILE A 376 17.04 -2.25 8.00
C ILE A 376 16.89 -1.85 9.46
N ARG A 377 16.27 -0.70 9.69
CA ARG A 377 15.96 -0.16 11.02
C ARG A 377 14.46 0.09 11.13
N TYR A 378 13.98 0.18 12.36
CA TYR A 378 12.58 0.41 12.70
C TYR A 378 12.46 1.71 13.47
N ILE A 379 11.38 2.48 13.28
CA ILE A 379 11.10 3.67 14.09
C ILE A 379 10.56 3.21 15.44
N ASP A 380 11.23 3.61 16.53
CA ASP A 380 10.79 3.29 17.89
C ASP A 380 9.45 3.98 18.20
N GLY A 381 8.45 3.20 18.62
CA GLY A 381 7.10 3.70 18.87
C GLY A 381 6.99 4.68 20.04
N SER A 382 8.05 4.83 20.86
CA SER A 382 8.10 5.71 22.03
C SER A 382 9.00 6.93 21.86
N THR A 383 10.06 6.86 21.04
CA THR A 383 10.99 7.99 20.81
C THR A 383 10.92 8.60 19.41
N ASN A 384 10.24 7.96 18.46
CA ASN A 384 10.25 8.29 17.03
C ASN A 384 11.66 8.20 16.38
N GLU A 385 12.65 7.57 17.02
CA GLU A 385 14.02 7.44 16.49
C GLU A 385 14.27 6.05 15.84
N PRO A 386 15.12 5.95 14.80
CA PRO A 386 15.51 4.66 14.21
C PRO A 386 16.33 3.76 15.14
N LYS A 387 15.92 2.50 15.30
CA LYS A 387 16.63 1.44 16.03
C LYS A 387 16.73 0.13 15.22
N SER A 388 17.53 -0.82 15.71
CA SER A 388 17.82 -2.08 14.99
C SER A 388 16.81 -3.22 15.22
N ASP A 389 16.01 -3.14 16.27
CA ASP A 389 15.11 -4.20 16.72
C ASP A 389 13.64 -3.78 16.64
N LEU A 390 12.80 -4.68 16.11
CA LEU A 390 11.35 -4.50 16.08
C LEU A 390 10.70 -5.18 17.29
N THR A 391 9.83 -4.45 17.98
CA THR A 391 9.05 -4.94 19.13
C THR A 391 7.57 -4.59 18.96
N LEU A 392 6.69 -5.24 19.72
CA LEU A 392 5.25 -4.95 19.68
C LEU A 392 4.91 -3.50 20.07
N ASN A 393 5.77 -2.81 20.83
CA ASN A 393 5.58 -1.41 21.22
C ASN A 393 5.80 -0.42 20.07
N ASP A 394 6.43 -0.87 18.98
CA ASP A 394 6.72 -0.05 17.79
C ASP A 394 5.53 -0.02 16.81
N PHE A 395 4.55 -0.89 17.04
CA PHE A 395 3.30 -0.92 16.29
C PHE A 395 2.30 0.08 16.90
N ARG A 396 2.04 1.19 16.21
CA ARG A 396 1.07 2.24 16.61
C ARG A 396 -0.12 2.29 15.65
N THR A 397 -1.24 2.86 16.08
CA THR A 397 -2.37 3.12 15.17
C THR A 397 -1.99 4.16 14.11
N LYS A 398 -2.65 4.13 12.94
CA LYS A 398 -2.48 5.15 11.88
C LYS A 398 -2.63 6.57 12.41
N THR A 399 -3.70 6.85 13.17
CA THR A 399 -3.91 8.14 13.83
C THR A 399 -2.77 8.52 14.78
N ALA A 400 -2.18 7.58 15.52
CA ALA A 400 -1.07 7.90 16.42
C ALA A 400 0.21 8.26 15.66
N TRP A 401 0.49 7.66 14.50
CA TRP A 401 1.60 8.10 13.63
C TRP A 401 1.32 9.45 12.96
N GLU A 402 0.08 9.74 12.62
CA GLU A 402 -0.32 10.92 11.83
C GLU A 402 -0.66 12.17 12.67
N THR A 403 -0.81 12.04 13.99
CA THR A 403 -1.09 13.19 14.87
C THR A 403 0.17 13.93 15.32
N ASP A 404 1.34 13.27 15.31
CA ASP A 404 2.61 13.88 15.71
C ASP A 404 3.06 14.97 14.70
N THR A 405 3.64 16.07 15.20
CA THR A 405 4.24 17.12 14.35
C THR A 405 5.38 16.57 13.50
N PHE A 406 6.22 15.73 14.10
CA PHE A 406 7.26 14.93 13.44
C PHE A 406 7.16 13.50 13.96
N ASN A 407 6.94 12.55 13.07
CA ASN A 407 6.80 11.14 13.42
C ASN A 407 8.08 10.33 13.22
N ILE A 408 9.15 10.97 12.73
CA ILE A 408 10.52 10.44 12.69
C ILE A 408 11.50 11.52 13.13
N LEU A 409 12.43 11.15 14.02
CA LEU A 409 13.45 11.99 14.66
C LEU A 409 14.83 11.31 14.60
N GLY A 410 15.90 12.02 14.98
CA GLY A 410 17.25 11.47 15.10
C GLY A 410 17.94 11.13 13.76
N LEU A 411 17.42 11.62 12.63
CA LEU A 411 18.02 11.40 11.32
C LEU A 411 19.35 12.15 11.17
N GLN A 412 20.18 11.69 10.25
CA GLN A 412 21.38 12.41 9.83
C GLN A 412 21.00 13.39 8.72
N GLY A 413 21.52 14.62 8.75
CA GLY A 413 21.30 15.58 7.68
C GLY A 413 21.98 15.20 6.37
N SER A 414 21.51 15.79 5.27
CA SER A 414 22.05 15.56 3.91
C SER A 414 22.07 14.08 3.51
N THR A 415 21.14 13.29 4.04
CA THR A 415 21.09 11.84 3.89
C THR A 415 19.75 11.46 3.28
N GLU A 416 19.79 10.67 2.21
CA GLU A 416 18.62 10.04 1.62
C GLU A 416 18.20 8.86 2.49
N TYR A 417 16.91 8.78 2.80
CA TYR A 417 16.29 7.69 3.51
C TYR A 417 15.19 7.09 2.66
N ASP A 418 15.07 5.77 2.69
CA ASP A 418 13.92 5.02 2.19
C ASP A 418 13.06 4.58 3.37
N LEU A 419 11.74 4.68 3.22
CA LEU A 419 10.75 4.33 4.24
C LEU A 419 9.74 3.35 3.66
N ARG A 420 9.47 2.26 4.38
CA ARG A 420 8.38 1.32 4.08
C ARG A 420 7.62 0.97 5.35
N ILE A 421 6.39 0.47 5.23
CA ILE A 421 5.51 0.22 6.37
C ILE A 421 5.10 -1.26 6.39
N ILE A 422 4.96 -1.82 7.58
CA ILE A 422 4.34 -3.12 7.84
C ILE A 422 3.12 -2.92 8.74
N ALA A 423 2.07 -3.70 8.52
CA ALA A 423 0.87 -3.68 9.36
C ALA A 423 0.70 -5.00 10.12
N LEU A 424 0.07 -4.91 11.29
CA LEU A 424 -0.26 -6.01 12.19
C LEU A 424 -1.74 -5.92 12.57
N HIS A 425 -2.47 -7.02 12.46
CA HIS A 425 -3.85 -7.15 12.95
C HIS A 425 -3.94 -8.36 13.88
N GLY A 426 -4.55 -8.13 15.05
CA GLY A 426 -4.47 -9.04 16.20
C GLY A 426 -3.03 -9.32 16.65
N ASP A 427 -2.87 -10.34 17.50
CA ASP A 427 -1.56 -10.75 18.03
C ASP A 427 -0.74 -11.62 17.02
N PHE A 428 -1.22 -11.87 15.80
CA PHE A 428 -0.76 -13.02 14.99
C PHE A 428 -0.51 -12.82 13.49
N THR A 429 -1.00 -11.75 12.83
CA THR A 429 -0.84 -11.62 11.36
C THR A 429 -0.20 -10.29 10.94
N GLN A 430 1.06 -10.37 10.46
CA GLN A 430 1.80 -9.27 9.86
C GLN A 430 1.70 -9.30 8.32
N THR A 431 1.74 -8.13 7.69
CA THR A 431 1.84 -7.99 6.22
C THR A 431 3.24 -8.30 5.70
N GLU A 432 3.37 -8.45 4.38
CA GLU A 432 4.63 -8.12 3.70
C GLU A 432 4.95 -6.64 3.91
N GLU A 433 6.20 -6.26 3.65
CA GLU A 433 6.62 -4.87 3.68
C GLU A 433 6.06 -4.10 2.48
N GLY A 434 5.59 -2.87 2.73
CA GLY A 434 5.07 -2.00 1.70
C GLY A 434 6.13 -1.56 0.66
N PRO A 435 5.69 -0.96 -0.47
CA PRO A 435 6.61 -0.32 -1.40
C PRO A 435 7.34 0.85 -0.70
N PRO A 436 8.64 1.03 -0.96
CA PRO A 436 9.41 2.10 -0.34
C PRO A 436 9.07 3.47 -0.96
N ALA A 437 9.17 4.52 -0.15
CA ALA A 437 9.19 5.92 -0.57
C ALA A 437 10.46 6.60 -0.02
N SER A 438 11.05 7.51 -0.78
CA SER A 438 12.37 8.08 -0.47
C SER A 438 12.30 9.59 -0.22
N ALA A 439 13.06 10.09 0.76
CA ALA A 439 13.19 11.52 1.06
C ALA A 439 14.61 11.86 1.56
N THR A 440 15.10 13.07 1.29
CA THR A 440 16.46 13.51 1.68
C THR A 440 16.41 14.62 2.72
N THR A 441 17.07 14.43 3.86
CA THR A 441 17.13 15.42 4.94
C THR A 441 17.94 16.67 4.58
N GLY A 442 17.58 17.80 5.19
CA GLY A 442 18.28 19.07 5.03
C GLY A 442 19.72 19.08 5.57
N GLN A 443 20.48 20.13 5.27
CA GLN A 443 21.74 20.41 5.98
C GLN A 443 21.42 21.18 7.27
N ALA A 444 22.17 20.97 8.35
CA ALA A 444 22.03 21.83 9.53
C ALA A 444 22.42 23.26 9.14
N SER A 445 21.56 24.21 9.45
CA SER A 445 21.65 25.61 9.03
C SER A 445 21.14 26.53 10.13
N CYS A 446 21.72 27.73 10.17
CA CYS A 446 21.21 28.83 10.97
C CYS A 446 21.45 30.13 10.19
N SER A 447 20.40 30.90 10.03
CA SER A 447 20.37 32.25 9.47
C SER A 447 20.04 33.23 10.58
N PHE A 448 20.56 34.45 10.46
CA PHE A 448 20.06 35.59 11.22
C PHE A 448 20.22 36.86 10.39
N ASP A 449 19.37 37.84 10.65
CA ASP A 449 19.52 39.24 10.19
C ASP A 449 19.49 40.20 11.39
N ILE A 450 19.90 41.44 11.20
CA ILE A 450 19.85 42.50 12.22
C ILE A 450 19.31 43.78 11.58
N ASP A 451 18.03 44.03 11.77
CA ASP A 451 17.34 45.21 11.27
C ASP A 451 17.43 46.38 12.25
N ILE A 452 17.58 47.57 11.67
CA ILE A 452 17.78 48.83 12.38
C ILE A 452 16.72 49.83 11.90
N ALA A 453 15.81 50.23 12.78
CA ALA A 453 14.77 51.21 12.46
C ALA A 453 15.36 52.56 12.05
N ASP A 454 14.75 53.22 11.07
CA ASP A 454 15.11 54.58 10.67
C ASP A 454 14.57 55.65 11.64
N GLU A 455 14.91 56.92 11.39
CA GLU A 455 14.45 58.08 12.16
C GLU A 455 12.92 58.24 12.17
N SER A 456 12.19 57.61 11.25
CA SER A 456 10.72 57.63 11.21
C SER A 456 10.06 56.54 12.07
N GLY A 457 10.84 55.55 12.51
CA GLY A 457 10.33 54.39 13.27
C GLY A 457 9.52 53.42 12.42
N THR A 458 9.68 53.43 11.09
CA THR A 458 8.90 52.57 10.18
C THR A 458 9.69 51.31 9.81
N THR A 459 9.02 50.17 9.91
CA THR A 459 9.59 48.80 9.84
C THR A 459 9.73 48.32 8.40
N ALA A 460 10.78 48.74 7.71
CA ALA A 460 11.18 48.13 6.44
C ALA A 460 12.06 46.91 6.74
N GLU A 461 11.46 45.73 6.77
CA GLU A 461 12.16 44.44 6.77
C GLU A 461 13.18 44.42 5.63
N THR A 462 14.42 44.04 5.91
CA THR A 462 15.44 43.86 4.88
C THR A 462 15.52 42.41 4.43
N ASP A 463 15.57 42.17 3.11
CA ASP A 463 15.82 40.82 2.59
C ASP A 463 17.23 40.37 3.02
N PRO A 464 17.40 39.18 3.61
CA PRO A 464 18.73 38.62 3.81
C PRO A 464 19.45 38.53 2.45
N PRO A 465 20.71 38.99 2.32
CA PRO A 465 21.62 39.32 3.40
C PRO A 465 22.14 40.78 3.37
N PHE A 466 22.28 41.40 4.55
CA PHE A 466 23.50 42.16 4.79
C PHE A 466 24.70 41.20 4.77
N ASN A 467 25.26 41.00 3.57
CA ASN A 467 26.36 40.08 3.29
C ASN A 467 27.61 40.43 4.12
N ILE A 468 27.67 39.89 5.35
CA ILE A 468 28.90 39.76 6.13
C ILE A 468 29.72 38.69 5.42
N THR A 469 30.38 39.10 4.34
CA THR A 469 31.27 38.21 3.59
C THR A 469 32.43 37.83 4.51
N PHE A 470 32.40 36.63 5.10
CA PHE A 470 33.48 36.09 5.94
C PHE A 470 34.73 35.80 5.10
N THR A 471 35.42 36.83 4.60
CA THR A 471 36.69 36.70 3.90
C THR A 471 37.85 36.57 4.90
N GLY A 472 37.84 35.50 5.68
CA GLY A 472 38.84 35.17 6.69
C GLY A 472 38.51 35.71 8.08
N ASP A 473 38.51 34.79 9.04
CA ASP A 473 38.25 34.96 10.48
C ASP A 473 36.84 35.47 10.87
N ASN A 474 36.21 34.78 11.83
CA ASN A 474 34.80 34.92 12.21
C ASN A 474 34.52 36.22 12.99
N ALA A 475 34.53 37.37 12.31
CA ALA A 475 34.28 38.67 12.93
C ALA A 475 33.50 39.63 12.00
N LEU A 476 32.65 40.47 12.61
CA LEU A 476 32.07 41.64 11.97
C LEU A 476 33.18 42.61 11.52
N LEU A 477 33.01 43.25 10.35
CA LEU A 477 33.98 44.17 9.78
C LEU A 477 34.29 45.34 10.72
N ALA A 478 35.49 45.32 11.31
CA ALA A 478 35.98 46.42 12.14
C ALA A 478 36.12 47.71 11.31
N GLY A 479 35.30 48.72 11.61
CA GLY A 479 35.34 50.03 10.94
C GLY A 479 34.08 50.42 10.18
N ALA A 480 33.01 49.60 10.18
CA ALA A 480 31.67 50.13 9.92
C ALA A 480 31.38 51.26 10.92
N GLY A 481 30.87 52.39 10.44
CA GLY A 481 30.53 53.52 11.30
C GLY A 481 29.41 53.13 12.26
N THR A 482 29.47 53.58 13.52
CA THR A 482 28.39 53.38 14.48
C THR A 482 27.10 54.00 13.93
N VAL A 483 26.16 53.16 13.50
CA VAL A 483 24.80 53.57 13.18
C VAL A 483 24.08 53.76 14.51
N VAL A 484 23.53 54.95 14.73
CA VAL A 484 22.69 55.26 15.88
C VAL A 484 21.27 55.28 15.38
N ALA A 485 20.43 54.41 15.93
CA ALA A 485 18.98 54.43 15.73
C ALA A 485 18.31 54.83 17.03
N ASP A 486 17.43 55.82 16.97
CA ASP A 486 16.77 56.39 18.15
C ASP A 486 15.54 55.57 18.63
N ASN A 487 15.15 54.53 17.87
CA ASN A 487 13.87 53.82 18.02
C ASN A 487 14.02 52.33 18.40
N LEU A 488 14.35 51.46 17.44
CA LEU A 488 14.36 50.00 17.61
C LEU A 488 15.50 49.35 16.81
N VAL A 489 16.08 48.28 17.36
CA VAL A 489 16.93 47.31 16.68
C VAL A 489 16.38 45.94 17.04
N TRP A 490 16.18 45.07 16.05
CA TRP A 490 15.78 43.68 16.27
C TRP A 490 16.72 42.73 15.52
N MET A 491 16.56 41.44 15.77
CA MET A 491 17.36 40.39 15.15
C MET A 491 16.44 39.21 14.92
N ASP A 492 16.12 38.94 13.66
CA ASP A 492 15.41 37.73 13.27
C ASP A 492 16.44 36.60 13.10
N ALA A 493 16.11 35.42 13.63
CA ALA A 493 16.98 34.25 13.55
C ALA A 493 16.15 33.00 13.29
N GLU A 494 16.64 32.20 12.36
CA GLU A 494 16.01 30.97 11.90
C GLU A 494 17.04 29.84 11.98
N THR A 495 16.60 28.65 12.35
CA THR A 495 17.44 27.46 12.45
C THR A 495 16.58 26.23 12.26
N ASN A 496 17.09 25.28 11.49
CA ASN A 496 16.44 23.97 11.36
C ASN A 496 17.00 22.93 12.34
N GLY A 497 18.09 23.25 13.04
CA GLY A 497 18.77 22.34 13.95
C GLY A 497 18.04 22.15 15.29
N PRO A 498 18.07 20.95 15.88
CA PRO A 498 17.31 20.63 17.11
C PRO A 498 17.80 21.37 18.36
N GLY A 499 19.04 21.87 18.34
CA GLY A 499 19.63 22.65 19.44
C GLY A 499 19.20 24.12 19.49
N GLY A 500 18.28 24.55 18.61
CA GLY A 500 17.92 25.95 18.45
C GLY A 500 19.11 26.81 17.98
N PHE A 501 19.11 28.08 18.39
CA PHE A 501 20.24 28.98 18.23
C PHE A 501 20.61 29.61 19.58
N ALA A 502 21.87 30.00 19.74
CA ALA A 502 22.35 30.64 20.96
C ALA A 502 23.09 31.95 20.64
N ILE A 503 22.49 33.08 21.01
CA ILE A 503 23.13 34.40 20.85
C ILE A 503 24.14 34.59 21.99
N VAL A 504 25.42 34.82 21.66
CA VAL A 504 26.47 35.08 22.66
C VAL A 504 27.08 36.47 22.44
N GLN A 505 26.46 37.48 23.05
CA GLN A 505 27.00 38.84 23.06
C GLN A 505 28.15 38.95 24.10
N ARG A 506 29.31 39.50 23.70
CA ARG A 506 30.44 39.77 24.60
C ARG A 506 30.83 41.24 24.59
N GLY A 507 30.30 42.02 25.53
CA GLY A 507 30.79 43.38 25.78
C GLY A 507 32.22 43.35 26.34
N GLN A 508 33.12 44.20 25.81
CA GLN A 508 34.54 44.25 26.21
C GLN A 508 34.76 44.41 27.72
N ASN A 509 33.82 45.06 28.42
CA ASN A 509 33.89 45.33 29.86
C ASN A 509 32.96 44.42 30.70
N GLY A 510 32.28 43.43 30.10
CA GLY A 510 31.24 42.64 30.78
C GLY A 510 29.98 43.45 31.10
N GLY A 511 29.68 44.44 30.27
CA GLY A 511 28.58 45.39 30.48
C GLY A 511 28.83 46.76 29.86
N LEU A 512 27.84 47.64 29.98
CA LEU A 512 27.88 49.01 29.46
C LEU A 512 28.64 49.90 30.45
N TYR A 513 29.85 50.30 30.09
CA TYR A 513 30.80 51.02 30.96
C TYR A 513 30.95 52.48 30.54
N SER A 514 30.72 53.40 31.48
CA SER A 514 30.98 54.83 31.30
C SER A 514 32.30 55.22 31.97
N PRO A 515 33.38 55.47 31.21
CA PRO A 515 34.65 55.95 31.79
C PRO A 515 34.54 57.37 32.37
N THR A 516 33.54 58.16 31.95
CA THR A 516 33.28 59.51 32.46
C THR A 516 32.60 59.50 33.83
N LEU A 517 31.76 58.50 34.10
CA LEU A 517 31.02 58.36 35.35
C LEU A 517 31.62 57.29 36.29
N SER A 518 32.64 56.54 35.83
CA SER A 518 33.18 55.35 36.48
C SER A 518 32.09 54.33 36.86
N ALA A 519 31.07 54.21 36.01
CA ALA A 519 29.87 53.42 36.25
C ALA A 519 29.77 52.26 35.25
N GLN A 520 29.28 51.11 35.71
CA GLN A 520 29.07 49.91 34.91
C GLN A 520 27.66 49.38 35.12
N ILE A 521 26.94 49.14 34.04
CA ILE A 521 25.73 48.30 34.01
C ILE A 521 26.21 46.91 33.59
N ASN A 522 26.08 45.92 34.47
CA ASN A 522 26.56 44.56 34.17
C ASN A 522 25.68 43.88 33.12
N SER A 523 26.29 43.09 32.23
CA SER A 523 25.55 42.16 31.38
C SER A 523 24.77 41.15 32.23
N VAL A 524 23.58 40.78 31.76
CA VAL A 524 22.75 39.71 32.33
C VAL A 524 22.64 38.59 31.29
N THR A 525 22.52 37.35 31.73
CA THR A 525 22.16 36.21 30.87
C THR A 525 20.71 35.84 31.15
N GLY A 526 19.87 35.83 30.12
CA GLY A 526 18.50 35.37 30.17
C GLY A 526 18.30 34.18 29.22
N ASP A 527 17.32 33.35 29.54
CA ASP A 527 16.76 32.36 28.62
C ASP A 527 15.60 33.04 27.88
N LEU A 528 15.67 33.11 26.55
CA LEU A 528 14.70 33.86 25.75
C LEU A 528 13.31 33.19 25.75
N ASP A 529 13.27 31.86 25.83
CA ASP A 529 12.02 31.07 25.83
C ASP A 529 11.22 31.24 27.14
N ALA A 530 11.88 31.74 28.20
CA ALA A 530 11.29 31.94 29.52
C ALA A 530 10.80 33.38 29.78
N LEU A 531 10.94 34.30 28.82
CA LEU A 531 10.67 35.73 28.99
C LEU A 531 9.40 36.18 28.28
N SER A 532 8.59 37.00 28.97
CA SER A 532 7.33 37.54 28.43
C SER A 532 7.50 38.80 27.56
N GLU A 533 8.70 39.36 27.51
CA GLU A 533 9.06 40.54 26.70
C GLU A 533 10.54 40.47 26.30
N GLY A 534 10.90 41.15 25.21
CA GLY A 534 12.20 41.02 24.55
C GLY A 534 13.39 41.37 25.45
N PHE A 535 14.42 40.53 25.42
CA PHE A 535 15.68 40.76 26.13
C PHE A 535 16.54 41.75 25.33
N GLY A 536 16.81 42.92 25.90
CA GLY A 536 17.65 43.93 25.23
C GLY A 536 19.11 43.49 25.10
N LEU A 537 19.55 43.25 23.86
CA LEU A 537 20.97 43.20 23.50
C LEU A 537 21.57 44.60 23.75
N GLN A 538 22.63 44.70 24.57
CA GLN A 538 23.07 45.97 25.17
C GLN A 538 24.58 46.23 25.04
#